data_AF-W0R9A1-F1
#
_entry.id   AF-W0R9A1-F1
#
_cell.length_a   1.000
_cell.length_b   1.000
_cell.length_c   1.000
_cell.angle_alpha   90.00
_cell.angle_beta   90.00
_cell.angle_gamma   90.00
#
_symmetry.space_group_name_H-M   'P 1'
#
loop_
_entity.id
_entity.type
_entity.pdbx_description
1 polymer ?
#
loop_
_entity_poly.entity_id
_entity_poly.type
_entity_poly.pdbx_seq_one_letter_code
_entity_poly.pdbx_strand_id
1 'polypeptide(L)' 'MNEKLVEQLACPISNGKLEWDKEHNRLISRTANVAYPIENGIPVMLPEKAEQLA' A
#
# COMPACT_ATOMS: atom_id res chain seq x y z
N MET A 1 -11.42 18.29 7.26
CA MET A 1 -10.52 17.19 7.65
C MET A 1 -9.84 16.71 6.39
N ASN A 2 -8.51 16.80 6.31
CA ASN A 2 -7.75 16.67 5.06
C ASN A 2 -7.60 15.20 4.64
N GLU A 3 -8.45 14.80 3.71
CA GLU A 3 -8.39 13.58 2.87
C GLU A 3 -7.13 13.48 1.97
N LYS A 4 -6.24 14.48 1.99
CA LYS A 4 -5.08 14.61 1.10
C LYS A 4 -3.75 14.04 1.61
N LEU A 5 -3.69 13.49 2.82
CA LEU A 5 -2.42 12.98 3.39
C LEU A 5 -2.08 11.55 2.98
N VAL A 6 -3.00 10.82 2.34
CA VAL A 6 -2.75 9.47 1.80
C VAL A 6 -2.34 9.50 0.32
N GLU A 7 -2.50 10.64 -0.36
CA GLU A 7 -2.21 10.80 -1.80
C GLU A 7 -0.72 10.99 -2.16
N GLN A 8 0.18 11.13 -1.18
CA GLN A 8 1.64 11.22 -1.42
C GLN A 8 2.40 9.91 -1.18
N LEU A 9 1.72 8.83 -0.80
CA LEU A 9 2.36 7.54 -0.56
C LEU A 9 2.59 6.82 -1.90
N ALA A 10 3.79 7.01 -2.44
CA ALA A 10 4.29 6.24 -3.56
C ALA A 10 4.79 4.87 -3.07
N CYS A 11 4.54 3.82 -3.86
CA CYS A 11 5.06 2.49 -3.56
C CYS A 11 6.60 2.54 -3.43
N PRO A 12 7.20 2.00 -2.35
CA PRO A 12 8.65 2.08 -2.15
C PRO A 12 9.46 1.32 -3.23
N ILE A 13 8.83 0.41 -3.96
CA ILE A 13 9.46 -0.38 -5.02
C ILE A 13 9.30 0.29 -6.39
N SER A 14 8.06 0.63 -6.77
CA SER A 14 7.76 1.14 -8.11
C SER A 14 7.65 2.66 -8.20
N ASN A 15 7.63 3.36 -7.06
CA ASN A 15 7.25 4.77 -6.93
C ASN A 15 5.88 5.10 -7.57
N GLY A 16 5.06 4.06 -7.80
CA GLY A 16 3.74 4.18 -8.39
C GLY A 16 2.64 4.40 -7.36
N LYS A 17 1.41 4.55 -7.84
CA LYS A 17 0.22 4.70 -7.00
C LYS A 17 -0.05 3.41 -6.21
N LEU A 18 -0.55 3.58 -4.98
CA LEU A 18 -1.08 2.52 -4.14
C LEU A 18 -2.61 2.62 -4.10
N GLU A 19 -3.28 1.49 -4.27
CA GLU A 19 -4.73 1.37 -4.15
C GLU A 19 -5.07 0.80 -2.77
N TRP A 20 -6.02 1.42 -2.06
CA TRP A 20 -6.47 0.86 -0.78
C TRP A 20 -7.54 -0.21 -1.00
N ASP A 21 -7.21 -1.43 -0.63
CA ASP A 21 -8.14 -2.54 -0.52
C ASP A 21 -8.77 -2.53 0.88
N LYS A 22 -10.00 -2.02 0.95
CA LYS A 22 -10.78 -1.94 2.19
C LYS A 22 -11.25 -3.29 2.69
N GLU A 23 -11.45 -4.27 1.79
CA GLU A 23 -11.94 -5.59 2.16
C GLU A 23 -10.91 -6.36 2.99
N HIS A 24 -9.63 -6.19 2.62
CA HIS A 24 -8.52 -6.87 3.28
C HIS A 24 -7.61 -5.93 4.08
N ASN A 25 -8.01 -4.67 4.21
CA ASN A 25 -7.27 -3.61 4.90
C ASN A 25 -5.78 -3.57 4.52
N ARG A 26 -5.49 -3.39 3.23
CA ARG A 26 -4.12 -3.41 2.68
C ARG A 26 -3.95 -2.41 1.53
N LEU A 27 -2.72 -2.01 1.24
CA LEU A 27 -2.38 -1.15 0.11
C LEU A 27 -1.79 -1.98 -1.04
N ILE A 28 -2.47 -2.02 -2.17
CA ILE A 28 -2.08 -2.77 -3.37
C ILE A 28 -1.28 -1.88 -4.30
N SER A 29 -0.10 -2.34 -4.72
CA SER A 29 0.64 -1.78 -5.85
C SER A 29 0.46 -2.66 -7.09
N ARG A 30 -0.35 -2.21 -8.05
CA ARG A 30 -0.54 -2.93 -9.34
C ARG A 30 0.74 -2.99 -10.16
N THR A 31 1.55 -1.94 -10.11
CA THR A 31 2.81 -1.85 -10.89
C THR A 31 3.87 -2.81 -10.38
N ALA A 32 3.98 -2.97 -9.05
CA ALA A 32 4.92 -3.90 -8.44
C ALA A 32 4.31 -5.29 -8.21
N ASN A 33 3.00 -5.46 -8.43
CA ASN A 33 2.25 -6.69 -8.19
C ASN A 33 2.39 -7.21 -6.75
N VAL A 34 2.29 -6.29 -5.79
CA VAL A 34 2.41 -6.59 -4.35
C VAL A 34 1.33 -5.87 -3.54
N ALA A 35 1.04 -6.36 -2.34
CA ALA A 35 0.20 -5.73 -1.35
C ALA A 35 0.98 -5.49 -0.05
N TYR A 36 0.77 -4.33 0.56
CA TYR A 36 1.32 -3.95 1.86
C TYR A 36 0.23 -4.02 2.92
N PRO A 37 0.38 -4.81 3.99
CA PRO A 37 -0.63 -4.92 5.04
C PRO A 37 -0.74 -3.61 5.84
N ILE A 38 -1.92 -3.36 6.40
CA ILE A 38 -2.14 -2.26 7.36
C ILE A 38 -2.31 -2.87 8.75
N GLU A 39 -1.34 -2.63 9.62
CA GLU A 39 -1.31 -3.12 11.01
C GLU A 39 -1.58 -1.96 11.97
N ASN A 40 -2.56 -2.10 12.86
CA ASN A 40 -2.96 -1.04 13.81
C ASN A 40 -3.31 0.31 13.14
N GLY A 41 -3.81 0.28 11.90
CA GLY A 41 -4.11 1.49 11.12
C GLY A 41 -2.88 2.14 10.48
N ILE A 42 -1.70 1.53 10.59
CA ILE A 42 -0.45 2.00 9.99
C ILE A 42 -0.08 1.09 8.82
N PRO A 43 0.08 1.64 7.59
CA PRO A 43 0.54 0.85 6.45
C PRO A 43 2.00 0.41 6.62
N VAL A 44 2.25 -0.89 6.50
CA VAL A 44 3.59 -1.46 6.58
C VAL A 44 4.23 -1.45 5.20
N MET A 45 4.80 -0.30 4.81
CA MET A 45 5.46 -0.10 3.52
C MET A 45 6.91 -0.60 3.52
N LEU A 46 7.14 -1.83 3.99
CA LEU A 46 8.44 -2.47 3.95
C LEU A 46 8.45 -3.49 2.79
N PRO A 47 9.44 -3.44 1.88
CA PRO A 47 9.53 -4.40 0.77
C PRO A 47 9.55 -5.87 1.25
N GLU A 48 10.12 -6.13 2.43
CA GLU A 48 10.21 -7.45 3.05
C GLU A 48 8.86 -7.97 3.57
N LYS A 49 7.91 -7.06 3.80
CA LYS A 49 6.55 -7.36 4.26
C LYS A 49 5.53 -7.25 3.14
N ALA A 50 5.97 -6.94 1.92
CA ALA A 50 5.12 -6.88 0.76
C ALA A 50 4.73 -8.31 0.35
N GLU A 51 3.43 -8.59 0.31
CA GLU A 51 2.90 -9.87 -0.15
C GLU A 51 2.70 -9.82 -1.66
N GLN A 52 3.20 -10.80 -2.41
CA GLN A 52 2.94 -10.88 -3.84
C GLN A 52 1.45 -11.15 -4.10
N LEU A 53 0.88 -10.42 -5.06
CA LEU A 53 -0.44 -10.72 -5.58
C LEU A 53 -0.29 -11.87 -6.58
N ALA A 54 -1.02 -12.97 -6.37
CA ALA A 54 -1.01 -14.12 -7.27
C ALA A 54 -1.96 -13.94 -8.46
#